data_AF-A0A7R8ZXC0-F1
#
_entry.id   AF-A0A7R8ZXC0-F1
#
_cell.length_a   1.000
_cell.length_b   1.000
_cell.length_c   1.000
_cell.angle_alpha   90.00
_cell.angle_beta   90.00
_cell.angle_gamma   90.00
#
_symmetry.space_group_name_H-M   'P 1'
#
loop_
_entity.id
_entity.type
_entity.pdbx_description
1 polymer ?
#
loop_
_entity_poly.entity_id
_entity_poly.type
_entity_poly.pdbx_seq_one_letter_code
_entity_poly.pdbx_strand_id
1 'polypeptide(L)'
;MRMDIRRPLTARDLVMTATEAELADIFFYYGEERQARRIAKMIVEERKTKDIASSMQLAALISRAVPRRFHPPKKHVATKVFQAIRIAVNMELENLSTFLEAASGVLKIGGR
;
A
#
# COMPACT_ATOMS: atom_id res chain seq x y z
N MET A 1 -8.49 0.18 5.89
CA MET A 1 -7.19 -0.52 5.99
C MET A 1 -6.38 -0.12 7.23
N ARG A 2 -6.92 0.73 8.13
CA ARG A 2 -6.29 0.97 9.44
C ARG A 2 -6.53 -0.24 10.36
N MET A 3 -5.48 -0.71 11.02
CA MET A 3 -5.56 -1.71 12.09
C MET A 3 -5.84 -1.03 13.44
N ASP A 4 -5.34 0.19 13.65
CA ASP A 4 -5.70 1.06 14.77
C ASP A 4 -6.56 2.23 14.28
N ILE A 5 -7.81 2.30 14.74
CA ILE A 5 -8.77 3.33 14.33
C ILE A 5 -8.43 4.73 14.84
N ARG A 6 -7.52 4.85 15.82
CA ARG A 6 -7.07 6.13 16.37
C ARG A 6 -6.05 6.82 15.47
N ARG A 7 -5.40 6.09 14.54
CA ARG A 7 -4.45 6.67 13.59
C ARG A 7 -5.17 7.61 12.62
N PRO A 8 -4.65 8.82 12.37
CA PRO A 8 -5.33 9.82 11.55
C PRO A 8 -5.32 9.44 10.06
N LEU A 9 -4.23 8.85 9.56
CA LEU A 9 -4.06 8.54 8.15
C LEU A 9 -4.91 7.32 7.74
N THR A 10 -5.86 7.51 6.83
CA THR A 10 -6.58 6.41 6.18
C THR A 10 -5.98 6.06 4.82
N ALA A 11 -6.36 4.90 4.26
CA ALA A 11 -6.00 4.53 2.89
C ALA A 11 -6.58 5.51 1.85
N ARG A 12 -7.76 6.07 2.12
CA ARG A 12 -8.37 7.09 1.27
C ARG A 12 -7.55 8.36 1.31
N ASP A 13 -7.15 8.82 2.49
CA ASP A 13 -6.32 10.02 2.62
C ASP A 13 -5.02 9.84 1.85
N LEU A 14 -4.31 8.73 2.07
CA LEU A 14 -3.07 8.42 1.35
C LEU A 14 -3.26 8.47 -0.17
N VAL A 15 -4.31 7.82 -0.70
CA VAL A 15 -4.62 7.79 -2.14
C VAL A 15 -5.01 9.17 -2.68
N MET A 16 -5.68 10.00 -1.88
CA MET A 16 -6.17 11.31 -2.31
C MET A 16 -5.14 12.43 -2.16
N THR A 17 -4.18 12.34 -1.23
CA THR A 17 -3.27 13.44 -0.91
C THR A 17 -1.80 13.19 -1.28
N ALA A 18 -1.31 11.94 -1.24
CA ALA A 18 0.10 11.66 -1.53
C ALA A 18 0.47 12.05 -2.97
N THR A 19 1.67 12.52 -3.18
CA THR A 19 2.20 12.85 -4.50
C THR A 19 2.34 11.60 -5.38
N GLU A 20 2.49 11.80 -6.69
CA GLU A 20 2.73 10.69 -7.63
C GLU A 20 4.00 9.90 -7.24
N ALA A 21 5.06 10.61 -6.87
CA ALA A 21 6.33 10.00 -6.47
C ALA A 21 6.18 9.17 -5.20
N GLU A 22 5.54 9.71 -4.14
CA GLU A 22 5.29 8.97 -2.90
C GLU A 22 4.46 7.71 -3.14
N LEU A 23 3.40 7.80 -3.95
CA LEU A 23 2.59 6.62 -4.30
C LEU A 23 3.41 5.59 -5.08
N ALA A 24 4.23 6.03 -6.02
CA ALA A 24 5.10 5.14 -6.78
C ALA A 24 6.10 4.42 -5.87
N ASP A 25 6.73 5.14 -4.95
CA ASP A 25 7.68 4.59 -4.00
C ASP A 25 6.99 3.60 -3.05
N ILE A 26 5.84 3.94 -2.50
CA ILE A 26 5.04 3.03 -1.65
C ILE A 26 4.72 1.74 -2.40
N PHE A 27 4.20 1.82 -3.63
CA PHE A 27 3.84 0.63 -4.40
C PHE A 27 5.05 -0.21 -4.80
N PHE A 28 6.19 0.44 -5.05
CA PHE A 28 7.43 -0.22 -5.40
C PHE A 28 8.07 -0.91 -4.19
N TYR A 29 8.34 -0.18 -3.11
CA TYR A 29 9.07 -0.69 -1.95
C TYR A 29 8.23 -1.64 -1.09
N TYR A 30 6.96 -1.31 -0.83
CA TYR A 30 6.11 -2.13 0.04
C TYR A 30 5.29 -3.18 -0.71
N GLY A 31 4.98 -2.92 -1.98
CA GLY A 31 4.19 -3.83 -2.82
C GLY A 31 5.00 -4.69 -3.78
N GLU A 32 6.28 -4.36 -3.98
CA GLU A 32 7.13 -4.94 -5.03
C GLU A 32 6.46 -4.86 -6.41
N GLU A 33 5.72 -3.78 -6.68
CA GLU A 33 4.94 -3.61 -7.92
C GLU A 33 5.79 -2.96 -9.01
N ARG A 34 6.12 -3.72 -10.06
CA ARG A 34 6.94 -3.22 -11.18
C ARG A 34 6.24 -2.13 -12.00
N GLN A 35 4.91 -2.11 -11.99
CA GLN A 35 4.10 -1.09 -12.66
C GLN A 35 3.79 0.12 -11.75
N ALA A 36 4.48 0.26 -10.61
CA ALA A 36 4.23 1.27 -9.59
C ALA A 36 4.04 2.70 -10.15
N ARG A 37 4.99 3.21 -10.92
CA ARG A 37 4.91 4.57 -11.52
C ARG A 37 3.67 4.75 -12.40
N ARG A 38 3.33 3.74 -13.19
CA ARG A 38 2.16 3.77 -14.09
C ARG A 38 0.85 3.78 -13.30
N ILE A 39 0.79 3.00 -12.21
CA ILE A 39 -0.37 2.96 -11.31
C ILE A 39 -0.51 4.28 -10.56
N ALA A 40 0.58 4.81 -9.99
CA ALA A 40 0.60 6.07 -9.27
C ALA A 40 0.14 7.23 -10.14
N LYS A 41 0.68 7.36 -11.37
CA LYS A 41 0.25 8.34 -12.35
C LYS A 41 -1.25 8.26 -12.60
N MET A 42 -1.77 7.05 -12.85
CA MET A 42 -3.19 6.87 -13.13
C MET A 42 -4.09 7.21 -11.93
N ILE A 43 -3.64 6.94 -10.70
CA ILE A 43 -4.34 7.35 -9.48
C ILE A 43 -4.41 8.87 -9.36
N VAL A 44 -3.27 9.54 -9.56
CA VAL A 44 -3.18 11.01 -9.48
C VAL A 44 -4.00 11.69 -10.56
N GLU A 45 -4.04 11.15 -11.78
CA GLU A 45 -4.88 11.69 -12.85
C GLU A 45 -6.38 11.45 -12.58
N GLU A 46 -6.78 10.25 -12.14
CA GLU A 46 -8.20 9.96 -11.86
C GLU A 46 -8.73 10.86 -10.74
N ARG A 47 -7.97 11.04 -9.65
CA ARG A 47 -8.42 11.85 -8.50
C ARG A 47 -8.59 13.34 -8.78
N LYS A 48 -8.03 13.85 -9.89
CA LYS A 48 -8.28 15.25 -10.34
C LYS A 48 -9.71 15.46 -10.81
N THR A 49 -10.36 14.40 -11.29
CA THR A 49 -11.70 14.48 -11.89
C THR A 49 -12.75 13.71 -11.09
N LYS A 50 -12.34 12.68 -10.34
CA LYS A 50 -13.25 11.79 -9.64
C LYS A 50 -12.69 11.32 -8.31
N ASP A 51 -13.51 11.39 -7.27
CA ASP A 51 -13.17 10.85 -5.95
C ASP A 51 -13.01 9.32 -5.98
N ILE A 52 -11.97 8.80 -5.30
CA ILE A 52 -11.70 7.36 -5.15
C ILE A 52 -12.16 6.94 -3.77
N ALA A 53 -13.45 6.64 -3.65
CA ALA A 53 -14.13 6.43 -2.37
C ALA A 53 -14.16 4.98 -1.89
N SER A 54 -13.93 4.00 -2.77
CA SER A 54 -14.04 2.58 -2.40
C SER A 54 -12.89 1.72 -2.91
N SER A 55 -12.69 0.59 -2.24
CA SER A 55 -11.71 -0.44 -2.65
C SER A 55 -12.01 -0.99 -4.04
N MET A 56 -13.29 -1.13 -4.40
CA MET A 56 -13.68 -1.59 -5.74
C MET A 56 -13.28 -0.60 -6.83
N GLN A 57 -13.46 0.70 -6.58
CA GLN A 57 -13.04 1.75 -7.53
C GLN A 57 -11.53 1.75 -7.71
N LEU A 58 -10.77 1.68 -6.61
CA LEU A 58 -9.32 1.61 -6.66
C LEU A 58 -8.82 0.34 -7.38
N ALA A 59 -9.42 -0.83 -7.10
CA ALA A 59 -9.06 -2.08 -7.76
C ALA A 59 -9.32 -2.03 -9.28
N ALA A 60 -10.47 -1.49 -9.69
CA ALA A 60 -10.81 -1.31 -11.10
C ALA A 60 -9.84 -0.34 -11.80
N LEU A 61 -9.47 0.76 -11.13
CA LEU A 61 -8.49 1.72 -11.64
C LEU A 61 -7.11 1.07 -11.86
N ILE A 62 -6.62 0.32 -10.88
CA ILE A 62 -5.34 -0.41 -10.99
C ILE A 62 -5.40 -1.44 -12.12
N SER A 63 -6.52 -2.16 -12.26
CA SER A 63 -6.71 -3.14 -13.34
C SER A 63 -6.68 -2.51 -14.74
N ARG A 64 -7.21 -1.28 -14.89
CA ARG A 64 -7.11 -0.50 -16.14
C ARG A 64 -5.70 0.06 -16.35
N ALA A 65 -5.03 0.48 -15.26
CA ALA A 65 -3.69 1.03 -15.33
C ALA A 65 -2.68 -0.01 -15.81
N VAL A 66 -2.77 -1.26 -15.35
CA VAL A 66 -1.78 -2.30 -15.67
C VAL A 66 -2.14 -3.05 -16.96
N PRO A 67 -1.26 -3.09 -17.98
CA PRO A 67 -1.48 -3.89 -19.18
C PRO A 67 -1.72 -5.37 -18.87
N ARG A 68 -2.69 -6.01 -19.56
CA ARG A 68 -3.09 -7.40 -19.33
C ARG A 68 -1.93 -8.41 -19.31
N ARG A 69 -0.90 -8.21 -20.14
CA ARG A 69 0.31 -9.05 -20.16
C ARG A 69 1.10 -9.07 -18.84
N PHE A 70 0.90 -8.09 -17.97
CA PHE A 70 1.53 -7.99 -16.66
C PHE A 70 0.59 -8.43 -15.52
N HIS A 71 -0.63 -8.89 -15.83
CA HIS A 71 -1.55 -9.39 -14.81
C HIS A 71 -1.04 -10.74 -14.30
N PRO A 72 -0.89 -10.91 -12.97
CA PRO A 72 -0.46 -12.19 -12.42
C PRO A 72 -1.56 -13.25 -12.62
N PRO A 73 -1.21 -14.51 -12.95
CA PRO A 73 -2.19 -15.54 -13.30
C PRO A 73 -3.03 -16.03 -12.11
N LYS A 74 -2.49 -15.97 -10.89
CA LYS A 74 -3.10 -16.58 -9.68
C LYS A 74 -3.73 -15.58 -8.71
N LYS A 75 -3.47 -14.29 -8.85
CA LYS A 75 -3.94 -13.26 -7.92
C LYS A 75 -4.46 -12.06 -8.68
N HIS A 76 -5.31 -11.26 -8.03
CA HIS A 76 -5.76 -10.02 -8.63
C HIS A 76 -4.58 -9.05 -8.81
N VAL A 77 -4.54 -8.31 -9.92
CA VAL A 77 -3.45 -7.38 -10.23
C VAL A 77 -3.29 -6.28 -9.16
N ALA A 78 -4.38 -5.89 -8.51
CA ALA A 78 -4.36 -4.91 -7.42
C ALA A 78 -3.78 -5.43 -6.09
N THR A 79 -3.58 -6.75 -5.91
CA THR A 79 -3.20 -7.32 -4.60
C THR A 79 -1.94 -6.68 -4.02
N LYS A 80 -0.89 -6.48 -4.85
CA LYS A 80 0.38 -5.86 -4.43
C LYS A 80 0.20 -4.41 -3.99
N VAL A 81 -0.62 -3.65 -4.70
CA VAL A 81 -0.91 -2.25 -4.37
C VAL A 81 -1.68 -2.16 -3.05
N PHE A 82 -2.68 -3.02 -2.84
CA PHE A 82 -3.41 -3.06 -1.57
C PHE A 82 -2.50 -3.46 -0.39
N GLN A 83 -1.58 -4.40 -0.60
CA GLN A 83 -0.55 -4.74 0.39
C GLN A 83 0.32 -3.52 0.72
N ALA A 84 0.80 -2.80 -0.29
CA ALA A 84 1.62 -1.61 -0.11
C ALA A 84 0.91 -0.51 0.68
N ILE A 85 -0.35 -0.21 0.33
CA ILE A 85 -1.17 0.78 1.03
C ILE A 85 -1.39 0.36 2.49
N ARG A 86 -1.64 -0.92 2.75
CA ARG A 86 -1.81 -1.45 4.10
C ARG A 86 -0.55 -1.25 4.94
N ILE A 87 0.61 -1.59 4.39
CA ILE A 87 1.92 -1.42 5.04
C ILE A 87 2.15 0.06 5.38
N ALA A 88 1.96 0.95 4.40
CA ALA A 88 2.15 2.39 4.59
C ALA A 88 1.21 2.99 5.65
N VAL A 89 -0.08 2.67 5.59
CA VAL A 89 -1.08 3.19 6.54
C VAL A 89 -0.81 2.74 7.98
N ASN A 90 -0.29 1.51 8.15
CA ASN A 90 -0.08 0.93 9.48
C ASN A 90 1.37 1.02 9.96
N MET A 91 2.28 1.62 9.16
CA MET A 91 3.72 1.66 9.45
C MET A 91 4.27 0.28 9.83
N GLU A 92 3.88 -0.75 9.08
CA GLU A 92 4.10 -2.13 9.50
C GLU A 92 5.58 -2.49 9.60
N LEU A 93 6.41 -1.98 8.69
CA LEU A 93 7.84 -2.28 8.68
C LEU A 93 8.59 -1.53 9.78
N GLU A 94 8.20 -0.28 10.04
CA GLU A 94 8.76 0.52 11.14
C GLU A 94 8.41 -0.12 12.48
N ASN A 95 7.14 -0.49 12.69
CA ASN A 95 6.70 -1.17 13.91
C ASN A 95 7.41 -2.52 14.09
N LEU A 96 7.60 -3.28 12.99
CA LEU A 96 8.32 -4.56 13.04
C LEU A 96 9.78 -4.36 13.41
N SER A 97 10.47 -3.36 12.85
CA SER A 97 11.86 -3.05 13.20
C SER A 97 11.99 -2.72 14.68
N THR A 98 11.18 -1.78 15.17
CA THR A 98 11.17 -1.40 16.60
C THR A 98 10.84 -2.58 17.50
N PHE A 99 9.90 -3.44 17.09
CA PHE A 99 9.56 -4.64 17.85
C PHE A 99 10.75 -5.61 17.92
N LEU A 100 11.40 -5.91 16.79
CA LEU A 100 12.52 -6.85 16.75
C LEU A 100 13.73 -6.37 17.57
N GLU A 101 14.01 -5.06 17.55
CA GLU A 101 15.06 -4.46 18.37
C GLU A 101 14.78 -4.63 19.87
N ALA A 102 13.53 -4.41 20.30
CA ALA A 102 13.15 -4.50 21.71
C ALA A 102 12.89 -5.94 22.20
N ALA A 103 12.44 -6.84 21.32
CA ALA A 103 11.94 -8.15 21.68
C ALA A 103 12.97 -9.01 22.43
N SER A 104 14.23 -8.98 22.00
CA SER A 104 15.30 -9.74 22.64
C SER A 104 15.54 -9.37 24.12
N GLY A 105 15.31 -8.10 24.48
CA GLY A 105 15.55 -7.59 25.84
C GLY A 105 14.49 -8.01 26.87
N VAL A 106 13.35 -8.55 26.43
CA VAL A 106 12.24 -8.96 27.31
C VAL A 106 12.06 -10.47 27.39
N LEU A 107 12.84 -11.24 26.62
CA LEU A 107 12.76 -12.69 26.61
C LEU A 107 13.49 -13.30 27.81
N LYS A 108 12.87 -14.32 28.41
CA LYS A 108 13.57 -15.21 29.36
C LYS A 108 14.58 -16.07 28.60
N ILE A 109 15.59 -16.57 29.32
CA ILE A 109 16.54 -17.55 28.79
C ILE A 109 15.76 -18.73 28.17
N GLY A 110 16.01 -19.02 26.89
CA GLY A 110 15.33 -20.07 26.14
C GLY A 110 13.95 -19.72 25.56
N GLY A 111 13.47 -18.48 25.74
CA GLY A 111 12.22 -18.00 25.14
C GLY A 111 12.28 -17.86 23.62
N ARG A 112 11.12 -17.94 22.95
CA ARG A 112 10.94 -17.73 21.50
C ARG A 112 9.79 -16.77 21.24
#